data_AF-A0A1F5X1L3-F1
#
_entry.id   AF-A0A1F5X1L3-F1
#
_cell.length_a   1.000
_cell.length_b   1.000
_cell.length_c   1.000
_cell.angle_alpha   90.00
_cell.angle_beta   90.00
_cell.angle_gamma   90.00
#
_symmetry.space_group_name_H-M   'P 1'
#
loop_
_entity.id
_entity.type
_entity.pdbx_description
1 polymer ?
#
loop_
_entity_poly.entity_id
_entity_poly.type
_entity_poly.pdbx_seq_one_letter_code
_entity_poly.pdbx_strand_id
1 'polypeptide(L)'
;MRENTEEKTPYQKYQESGGIFNEGDYENSLEKSFVMLPPERSLNKQAELQAQEMANFAGLNGPIDRAIRLYGILRTDTNPDKKEYHHTKMSDQSLFAESLRMTNNALSLNKFIEAYHKPGIHCPICLKVPTSGEECR
;
A
#
# COMPACT_ATOMS: atom_id res chain seq x y z
N MET A 1 -8.63 36.71 12.11
CA MET A 1 -8.37 35.99 10.84
C MET A 1 -8.70 34.52 11.12
N ARG A 2 -9.72 33.96 10.47
CA ARG A 2 -10.01 32.52 10.59
C ARG A 2 -9.12 31.83 9.58
N GLU A 3 -8.17 31.02 10.04
CA GLU A 3 -7.43 30.12 9.17
C GLU A 3 -8.44 29.17 8.53
N ASN A 4 -8.75 29.41 7.27
CA ASN A 4 -9.50 28.49 6.44
C ASN A 4 -8.54 27.33 6.14
N THR A 5 -8.40 26.40 7.07
CA THR A 5 -7.66 25.15 6.83
C THR A 5 -8.52 24.33 5.89
N GLU A 6 -8.30 24.49 4.58
CA GLU A 6 -8.88 23.60 3.59
C GLU A 6 -8.54 22.16 3.99
N GLU A 7 -9.59 21.36 4.25
CA GLU A 7 -9.43 19.98 4.66
C GLU A 7 -8.80 19.20 3.50
N LYS A 8 -7.60 18.66 3.70
CA LYS A 8 -6.88 17.91 2.68
C LYS A 8 -7.72 16.73 2.20
N THR A 9 -7.78 16.55 0.88
CA THR A 9 -8.46 15.41 0.26
C THR A 9 -7.76 14.08 0.66
N PRO A 10 -8.46 12.94 0.61
CA PRO A 10 -7.83 11.63 0.84
C PRO A 10 -6.62 11.38 -0.07
N TYR A 11 -6.69 11.79 -1.33
CA TYR A 11 -5.57 11.65 -2.27
C TYR A 11 -4.37 12.52 -1.89
N GLN A 12 -4.58 13.75 -1.42
CA GLN A 12 -3.50 14.60 -0.92
C GLN A 12 -2.80 13.98 0.30
N LYS A 13 -3.55 13.41 1.24
CA LYS A 13 -2.98 12.68 2.40
C LYS A 13 -2.16 11.46 1.95
N TYR A 14 -2.65 10.75 0.94
CA TYR A 14 -1.93 9.63 0.32
C TYR A 14 -0.59 10.09 -0.29
N GLN A 15 -0.56 11.18 -1.05
CA GLN A 15 0.68 11.72 -1.61
C GLN A 15 1.67 12.16 -0.52
N GLU A 16 1.20 12.82 0.55
CA GLU A 16 2.05 13.22 1.68
C GLU A 16 2.67 12.05 2.42
N SER A 17 2.03 10.87 2.39
CA SER A 17 2.58 9.63 2.94
C SER A 17 3.59 8.91 2.04
N GLY A 18 3.94 9.53 0.89
CA GLY A 18 4.85 8.96 -0.11
C GLY A 18 4.17 8.06 -1.13
N GLY A 19 2.86 8.17 -1.31
CA GLY A 19 2.10 7.40 -2.30
C GLY A 19 2.53 7.72 -3.73
N ILE A 20 2.67 6.69 -4.56
CA ILE A 20 3.25 6.81 -5.91
C ILE A 20 2.22 6.70 -7.06
N PHE A 21 0.98 6.30 -6.77
CA PHE A 21 -0.04 6.19 -7.81
C PHE A 21 -0.66 7.55 -8.14
N ASN A 22 -1.04 7.72 -9.40
CA ASN A 22 -1.86 8.86 -9.80
C ASN A 22 -3.27 8.74 -9.19
N GLU A 23 -4.00 9.86 -9.17
CA GLU A 23 -5.32 9.95 -8.54
C GLU A 23 -6.31 8.95 -9.13
N GLY A 24 -6.33 8.78 -10.46
CA GLY A 24 -7.23 7.84 -11.12
C GLY A 24 -6.98 6.38 -10.72
N ASP A 25 -5.73 5.96 -10.60
CA ASP A 25 -5.38 4.60 -10.15
C ASP A 25 -5.66 4.41 -8.66
N TYR A 26 -5.43 5.44 -7.84
CA TYR A 26 -5.79 5.47 -6.43
C TYR A 26 -7.31 5.27 -6.23
N GLU A 27 -8.13 6.07 -6.90
CA GLU A 27 -9.59 6.03 -6.79
C GLU A 27 -10.16 4.71 -7.30
N ASN A 28 -9.73 4.26 -8.50
CA ASN A 28 -10.16 3.00 -9.08
C ASN A 28 -9.82 1.79 -8.18
N SER A 29 -8.65 1.80 -7.55
CA SER A 29 -8.27 0.73 -6.61
C SER A 29 -9.14 0.75 -5.35
N LEU A 30 -9.44 1.94 -4.83
CA LEU A 30 -10.30 2.11 -3.66
C LEU A 30 -11.74 1.69 -3.96
N GLU A 31 -12.28 2.05 -5.12
CA GLU A 31 -13.62 1.64 -5.54
C GLU A 31 -13.73 0.12 -5.62
N LYS A 32 -12.76 -0.54 -6.28
CA LYS A 32 -12.67 -2.01 -6.34
C LYS A 32 -12.60 -2.63 -4.94
N SER A 33 -11.97 -1.96 -3.96
CA SER A 33 -11.86 -2.48 -2.58
C SER A 33 -13.18 -2.49 -1.80
N PHE A 34 -14.15 -1.68 -2.21
CA PHE A 34 -15.49 -1.64 -1.63
C PHE A 34 -16.42 -2.68 -2.24
N VAL A 35 -16.14 -3.12 -3.47
CA VAL A 35 -16.92 -4.17 -4.14
C VAL A 35 -16.49 -5.53 -3.60
N MET A 36 -17.46 -6.36 -3.23
CA MET A 36 -17.19 -7.75 -2.85
C MET A 36 -16.68 -8.50 -4.09
N LEU A 37 -15.39 -8.87 -4.10
CA LEU A 37 -14.83 -9.61 -5.22
C LEU A 37 -15.47 -11.00 -5.29
N PRO A 38 -15.91 -11.47 -6.47
CA PRO A 38 -16.34 -12.85 -6.64
C PRO A 38 -15.19 -13.80 -6.27
N PRO A 39 -15.47 -15.04 -5.81
CA PRO A 39 -14.45 -15.99 -5.34
C PRO A 39 -13.35 -16.32 -6.36
N GLU A 40 -13.61 -16.12 -7.65
CA GLU A 40 -12.65 -16.34 -8.73
C GLU A 40 -11.63 -15.19 -8.86
N ARG A 41 -11.96 -14.03 -8.29
CA ARG A 41 -11.10 -12.83 -8.21
C ARG A 41 -10.62 -12.55 -6.79
N SER A 42 -10.98 -13.39 -5.81
CA SER A 42 -10.37 -13.32 -4.49
C SER A 42 -8.89 -13.69 -4.58
N LEU A 43 -8.09 -13.22 -3.63
CA LEU A 43 -6.69 -13.60 -3.52
C LEU A 43 -6.57 -15.13 -3.57
N ASN A 44 -5.60 -15.65 -4.32
CA ASN A 44 -5.27 -17.06 -4.19
C ASN A 44 -4.71 -17.30 -2.79
N LYS A 45 -4.80 -18.54 -2.30
CA LYS A 45 -4.39 -18.91 -0.94
C LYS A 45 -2.96 -18.48 -0.58
N GLN A 46 -2.05 -18.44 -1.56
CA GLN A 46 -0.67 -18.01 -1.34
C GLN A 46 -0.59 -16.50 -1.08
N ALA A 47 -1.28 -15.70 -1.89
CA ALA A 47 -1.33 -14.25 -1.70
C ALA A 47 -2.08 -13.86 -0.41
N GLU A 48 -3.08 -14.64 0.01
CA GLU A 48 -3.72 -14.46 1.33
C GLU A 48 -2.74 -14.71 2.47
N LEU A 49 -1.98 -15.81 2.43
CA LEU A 49 -0.97 -16.12 3.44
C LEU A 49 0.11 -15.03 3.50
N GLN A 50 0.58 -14.57 2.35
CA GLN A 50 1.59 -13.51 2.27
C GLN A 50 1.06 -12.17 2.80
N ALA A 51 -0.18 -11.81 2.47
CA ALA A 51 -0.83 -10.63 3.02
C ALA A 51 -0.98 -10.72 4.54
N GLN A 52 -1.28 -11.91 5.07
CA GLN A 52 -1.40 -12.12 6.51
C GLN A 52 -0.06 -11.97 7.23
N GLU A 53 1.03 -12.47 6.66
CA GLU A 53 2.37 -12.25 7.22
C GLU A 53 2.74 -10.76 7.24
N MET A 54 2.48 -10.04 6.14
CA MET A 54 2.72 -8.61 6.07
C MET A 54 1.83 -7.82 7.05
N ALA A 55 0.56 -8.23 7.20
CA ALA A 55 -0.36 -7.67 8.18
C ALA A 55 0.17 -7.82 9.61
N ASN A 56 0.76 -8.97 9.95
CA ASN A 56 1.39 -9.18 11.26
C ASN A 56 2.55 -8.20 11.51
N PHE A 57 3.42 -7.98 10.52
CA PHE A 57 4.48 -6.97 10.61
C PHE A 57 3.94 -5.54 10.77
N ALA A 58 2.81 -5.25 10.12
CA ALA A 58 2.11 -3.98 10.26
C ALA A 58 1.32 -3.86 11.58
N GLY A 59 1.23 -4.92 12.38
CA GLY A 59 0.47 -4.96 13.63
C GLY A 59 -1.05 -4.98 13.43
N LEU A 60 -1.51 -5.42 12.27
CA LEU A 60 -2.93 -5.59 11.95
C LEU A 60 -3.41 -6.95 12.49
N ASN A 61 -4.17 -6.93 13.59
CA ASN A 61 -4.75 -8.11 14.22
C ASN A 61 -6.28 -8.02 14.15
N GLY A 62 -6.89 -8.47 13.05
CA GLY A 62 -8.35 -8.37 12.88
C GLY A 62 -8.89 -9.06 11.62
N PRO A 63 -10.23 -9.13 11.45
CA PRO A 63 -10.87 -9.63 10.23
C PRO A 63 -10.38 -8.82 9.02
N ILE A 64 -10.38 -9.44 7.82
CA ILE A 64 -9.76 -8.92 6.59
C ILE A 64 -9.85 -7.39 6.51
N ASP A 65 -8.72 -6.75 6.82
CA ASP A 65 -8.58 -5.30 6.79
C ASP A 65 -8.74 -4.82 5.34
N ARG A 66 -9.25 -3.60 5.16
CA ARG A 66 -9.36 -2.98 3.83
C ARG A 66 -7.99 -2.90 3.16
N ALA A 67 -6.91 -2.72 3.91
CA ALA A 67 -5.53 -2.75 3.39
C ALA A 67 -5.21 -4.11 2.74
N ILE A 68 -5.59 -5.23 3.36
CA ILE A 68 -5.37 -6.58 2.82
C ILE A 68 -6.14 -6.79 1.50
N ARG A 69 -7.40 -6.31 1.43
CA ARG A 69 -8.19 -6.35 0.19
C ARG A 69 -7.53 -5.51 -0.92
N LEU A 70 -7.08 -4.31 -0.58
CA LEU A 70 -6.40 -3.41 -1.51
C LEU A 70 -5.11 -4.02 -2.03
N TYR A 71 -4.28 -4.61 -1.17
CA TYR A 71 -3.10 -5.35 -1.60
C TYR A 71 -3.47 -6.40 -2.65
N GLY A 72 -4.53 -7.17 -2.41
CA GLY A 72 -4.95 -8.19 -3.37
C GLY A 72 -5.41 -7.64 -4.72
N ILE A 73 -6.13 -6.53 -4.70
CA ILE A 73 -6.52 -5.81 -5.93
C ILE A 73 -5.26 -5.36 -6.67
N LEU A 74 -4.35 -4.66 -6.00
CA LEU A 74 -3.12 -4.16 -6.60
C LEU A 74 -2.23 -5.29 -7.15
N ARG A 75 -2.20 -6.43 -6.48
CA ARG A 75 -1.39 -7.60 -6.86
C ARG A 75 -1.95 -8.36 -8.06
N THR A 76 -3.27 -8.32 -8.24
CA THR A 76 -3.99 -9.01 -9.34
C THR A 76 -4.37 -8.09 -10.48
N ASP A 77 -4.27 -6.76 -10.30
CA ASP A 77 -4.47 -5.78 -11.35
C ASP A 77 -3.33 -5.89 -12.37
N THR A 78 -3.58 -6.69 -13.40
CA THR A 78 -2.63 -7.03 -14.46
C THR A 78 -2.83 -6.14 -15.68
N ASN A 79 -3.53 -4.99 -15.55
CA ASN A 79 -3.98 -4.16 -16.66
C ASN A 79 -2.81 -3.87 -17.65
N PRO A 80 -2.81 -4.51 -18.84
CA PRO A 80 -1.69 -4.43 -19.78
C PRO A 80 -1.68 -3.12 -20.57
N ASP A 81 -2.76 -2.34 -20.51
CA ASP A 81 -2.96 -1.14 -21.34
C ASP A 81 -2.44 0.16 -20.71
N LYS A 82 -2.05 0.15 -19.42
CA LYS A 82 -1.44 1.32 -18.75
C LYS A 82 0.09 1.17 -18.70
N LYS A 83 0.75 1.75 -19.70
CA LYS A 83 2.17 1.56 -20.06
C LYS A 83 3.24 2.22 -19.16
N GLU A 84 2.93 2.77 -17.99
CA GLU A 84 3.97 3.49 -17.21
C GLU A 84 4.31 2.93 -15.83
N TYR A 85 3.44 2.19 -15.15
CA TYR A 85 3.75 1.56 -13.86
C TYR A 85 3.11 0.17 -13.75
N HIS A 86 3.82 -0.85 -14.24
CA HIS A 86 3.35 -2.22 -14.04
C HIS A 86 3.55 -2.64 -12.58
N HIS A 87 2.44 -2.80 -11.86
CA HIS A 87 2.36 -3.35 -10.50
C HIS A 87 3.14 -4.67 -10.34
N THR A 88 3.34 -5.41 -11.44
CA THR A 88 4.18 -6.62 -11.51
C THR A 88 5.68 -6.38 -11.30
N LYS A 89 6.14 -5.13 -11.28
CA LYS A 89 7.54 -4.75 -10.97
C LYS A 89 7.73 -4.32 -9.50
N MET A 90 6.64 -4.17 -8.74
CA MET A 90 6.70 -3.82 -7.33
C MET A 90 6.81 -5.09 -6.49
N SER A 91 7.59 -5.02 -5.40
CA SER A 91 7.61 -6.10 -4.42
C SER A 91 6.24 -6.18 -3.72
N ASP A 92 5.91 -7.34 -3.15
CA ASP A 92 4.71 -7.47 -2.35
C ASP A 92 4.72 -6.50 -1.15
N GLN A 93 5.89 -6.21 -0.59
CA GLN A 93 6.05 -5.23 0.49
C GLN A 93 5.77 -3.80 0.01
N SER A 94 6.21 -3.41 -1.19
CA SER A 94 5.87 -2.11 -1.77
C SER A 94 4.36 -1.99 -1.99
N LEU A 95 3.73 -3.02 -2.59
CA LEU A 95 2.28 -3.03 -2.83
C LEU A 95 1.48 -2.99 -1.52
N PHE A 96 1.95 -3.69 -0.50
CA PHE A 96 1.32 -3.67 0.82
C PHE A 96 1.47 -2.31 1.50
N ALA A 97 2.64 -1.67 1.41
CA ALA A 97 2.84 -0.31 1.89
C ALA A 97 1.88 0.69 1.21
N GLU A 98 1.69 0.58 -0.12
CA GLU A 98 0.69 1.37 -0.84
C GLU A 98 -0.73 1.17 -0.30
N SER A 99 -1.11 -0.07 0.02
CA SER A 99 -2.42 -0.35 0.61
C SER A 99 -2.64 0.34 1.97
N LEU A 100 -1.59 0.43 2.79
CA LEU A 100 -1.62 1.14 4.08
C LEU A 100 -1.70 2.65 3.89
N ARG A 101 -0.97 3.21 2.92
CA ARG A 101 -1.06 4.63 2.53
C ARG A 101 -2.46 4.98 2.03
N MET A 102 -3.02 4.14 1.17
CA MET A 102 -4.37 4.33 0.61
C MET A 102 -5.47 4.35 1.66
N THR A 103 -5.30 3.55 2.72
CA THR A 103 -6.24 3.49 3.86
C THR A 103 -5.92 4.52 4.94
N ASN A 104 -4.91 5.37 4.73
CA ASN A 104 -4.43 6.36 5.70
C ASN A 104 -4.07 5.73 7.07
N ASN A 105 -3.60 4.47 7.06
CA ASN A 105 -3.25 3.73 8.28
C ASN A 105 -1.79 4.00 8.68
N ALA A 106 -1.52 5.25 9.09
CA ALA A 106 -0.17 5.73 9.36
C ALA A 106 0.57 4.92 10.45
N LEU A 107 -0.14 4.49 11.50
CA LEU A 107 0.46 3.68 12.57
C LEU A 107 0.99 2.35 12.05
N SER A 108 0.18 1.65 11.24
CA SER A 108 0.54 0.35 10.69
C SER A 108 1.60 0.49 9.60
N LEU A 109 1.52 1.55 8.79
CA LEU A 109 2.57 1.91 7.82
C LEU A 109 3.93 2.13 8.49
N ASN A 110 3.98 2.87 9.59
CA ASN A 110 5.23 3.14 10.30
C ASN A 110 5.84 1.85 10.86
N LYS A 111 5.04 1.00 11.50
CA LYS A 111 5.51 -0.32 11.98
C LYS A 111 6.04 -1.18 10.84
N PHE A 112 5.35 -1.17 9.70
CA PHE A 112 5.76 -1.92 8.52
C PHE A 112 7.07 -1.39 7.94
N ILE A 113 7.23 -0.07 7.84
CA ILE A 113 8.48 0.58 7.39
C ILE A 113 9.62 0.25 8.35
N GLU A 114 9.43 0.36 9.66
CA GLU A 114 10.46 0.04 10.67
C GLU A 114 10.94 -1.41 10.57
N ALA A 115 10.07 -2.35 10.19
CA ALA A 115 10.42 -3.76 10.02
C ALA A 115 11.37 -4.00 8.83
N TYR A 116 11.21 -3.23 7.74
CA TYR A 116 11.87 -3.50 6.45
C TYR A 116 12.95 -2.46 6.06
N HIS A 117 12.84 -1.23 6.54
CA HIS A 117 13.72 -0.11 6.16
C HIS A 117 14.90 0.00 7.12
N LYS A 118 15.85 -0.93 7.00
CA LYS A 118 17.01 -1.03 7.90
C LYS A 118 18.28 -0.53 7.22
N PRO A 119 19.09 0.34 7.87
CA PRO A 119 20.33 0.84 7.31
C PRO A 119 21.27 -0.29 6.87
N GLY A 120 21.85 -0.16 5.67
CA GLY A 120 22.77 -1.16 5.12
C GLY A 120 22.12 -2.44 4.59
N ILE A 121 20.79 -2.57 4.65
CA ILE A 121 20.02 -3.69 4.08
C ILE A 121 19.12 -3.17 2.97
N HIS A 122 19.04 -3.88 1.84
CA HIS A 122 18.13 -3.50 0.76
C HIS A 122 16.68 -3.46 1.25
N CYS A 123 16.04 -2.29 1.19
CA CYS A 123 14.67 -2.09 1.59
C CYS A 123 13.73 -2.51 0.45
N PRO A 124 12.88 -3.53 0.64
CA PRO A 124 11.97 -3.98 -0.41
C PRO A 124 10.84 -2.99 -0.68
N ILE A 125 10.61 -1.99 0.19
CA ILE A 125 9.55 -0.99 0.03
C ILE A 125 9.97 0.11 -0.96
N CYS A 126 11.13 0.73 -0.74
CA CYS A 126 11.66 1.83 -1.55
C CYS A 126 12.80 1.43 -2.52
N LEU A 127 13.11 0.13 -2.60
CA LEU A 127 14.06 -0.48 -3.55
C LEU A 127 15.49 0.10 -3.50
N LYS A 128 15.90 0.61 -2.34
CA LYS A 128 17.24 1.17 -2.10
C LYS A 128 17.87 0.59 -0.83
N VAL A 129 19.18 0.75 -0.69
CA VAL A 129 19.89 0.49 0.58
C VAL A 129 19.91 1.80 1.36
N PRO A 130 19.15 1.93 2.45
CA PRO A 130 19.06 3.19 3.16
C PRO A 130 20.30 3.44 4.01
N THR A 131 20.61 4.72 4.16
CA THR A 131 21.58 5.23 5.12
C THR A 131 20.91 5.51 6.47
N SER A 132 21.71 5.70 7.52
CA SER A 132 21.17 5.96 8.87
C SER A 132 20.35 7.25 8.89
N GLY A 133 19.09 7.17 9.31
CA GLY A 133 18.17 8.32 9.37
C GLY A 133 17.48 8.66 8.04
N GLU A 134 17.72 7.89 6.99
CA GLU A 134 17.03 8.09 5.70
C GLU A 134 15.58 7.62 5.78
N GLU A 135 14.64 8.42 5.26
CA GLU A 135 13.23 8.05 5.21
C GLU A 135 12.91 7.05 4.08
N CYS A 136 11.95 6.17 4.35
CA CYS A 136 11.35 5.31 3.34
C CYS A 136 10.23 6.07 2.64
N ARG A 137 10.47 6.46 1.39
CA ARG A 137 9.45 7.04 0.50
C ARG A 137 9.15 6.00 -0.56
#